data_AF-A0AAW2D3D8-F1
#
_entry.id   AF-A0AAW2D3D8-F1
#
_cell.length_a   1.000
_cell.length_b   1.000
_cell.length_c   1.000
_cell.angle_alpha   90.00
_cell.angle_beta   90.00
_cell.angle_gamma   90.00
#
_symmetry.space_group_name_H-M   'P 1'
#
loop_
_entity.id
_entity.type
_entity.pdbx_description
1 polymer ?
#
loop_
_entity_poly.entity_id
_entity_poly.type
_entity_poly.pdbx_seq_one_letter_code
_entity_poly.pdbx_strand_id
1 'polypeptide(L)'
;MSKSIKGTLKRPNSTPHVFKRPNSSRGLNGYFTSQQKYNTLAATSFVSTGPDTLEELLDRHLAKEQKPTVDDDEAELLNRRRLTSARREALSLYRDILRASRFFTWTDSRGFLWRDTLRENARKEFEAARFETDPEIVTRLLLGGQDAVESALEKLAEKHRQEIEKERRVGGDRR
;
A
#
# COMPACT_ATOMS: atom_id res chain seq x y z
N MET A 1 -82.57 -12.86 -20.61
CA MET A 1 -81.25 -13.56 -20.60
C MET A 1 -80.42 -12.83 -21.67
N SER A 2 -79.31 -12.14 -21.46
CA SER A 2 -78.28 -12.16 -20.41
C SER A 2 -77.63 -10.77 -20.29
N LYS A 3 -76.91 -10.58 -19.19
CA LYS A 3 -76.45 -9.32 -18.60
C LYS A 3 -75.26 -8.67 -19.34
N SER A 4 -75.26 -7.34 -19.26
CA SER A 4 -74.12 -6.40 -19.29
C SER A 4 -72.89 -6.90 -18.52
N ILE A 5 -71.67 -6.57 -18.99
CA ILE A 5 -70.58 -6.01 -18.15
C ILE A 5 -69.61 -5.22 -19.06
N LYS A 6 -69.53 -3.91 -18.82
CA LYS A 6 -68.42 -3.04 -19.23
C LYS A 6 -67.23 -3.31 -18.31
N GLY A 7 -66.09 -3.71 -18.88
CA GLY A 7 -64.85 -3.96 -18.13
C GLY A 7 -63.79 -2.91 -18.41
N THR A 8 -63.81 -1.81 -17.66
CA THR A 8 -62.72 -0.83 -17.59
C THR A 8 -61.56 -1.39 -16.76
N LEU A 9 -60.45 -1.78 -17.39
CA LEU A 9 -59.28 -2.26 -16.68
C LEU A 9 -58.48 -1.08 -16.11
N LYS A 10 -58.75 -0.80 -14.83
CA LYS A 10 -58.05 0.16 -13.98
C LYS A 10 -56.63 -0.38 -13.71
N ARG A 11 -55.59 0.27 -14.23
CA ARG A 11 -54.19 -0.01 -13.85
C ARG A 11 -54.01 0.36 -12.37
N PRO A 12 -53.49 -0.51 -11.49
CA PRO A 12 -53.14 -0.12 -10.14
C PRO A 12 -51.87 0.72 -10.15
N ASN A 13 -51.93 1.86 -9.44
CA ASN A 13 -50.81 2.75 -9.19
C ASN A 13 -49.70 1.99 -8.44
N SER A 14 -48.57 1.76 -9.12
CA SER A 14 -47.32 1.34 -8.48
C SER A 14 -46.67 2.58 -7.87
N THR A 15 -46.84 2.77 -6.58
CA THR A 15 -46.11 3.74 -5.76
C THR A 15 -44.59 3.49 -5.88
N PRO A 16 -43.75 4.53 -6.04
CA PRO A 16 -42.31 4.35 -5.96
C PRO A 16 -41.93 4.05 -4.51
N HIS A 17 -41.34 2.87 -4.29
CA HIS A 17 -40.76 2.51 -3.01
C HIS A 17 -39.53 3.39 -2.77
N VAL A 18 -39.71 4.46 -2.01
CA VAL A 18 -38.64 5.32 -1.52
C VAL A 18 -37.77 4.48 -0.59
N PHE A 19 -36.61 4.03 -1.10
CA PHE A 19 -35.58 3.40 -0.29
C PHE A 19 -34.98 4.46 0.64
N LYS A 20 -35.54 4.55 1.86
CA LYS A 20 -34.99 5.38 2.93
C LYS A 20 -33.59 4.84 3.26
N ARG A 21 -32.55 5.59 2.87
CA ARG A 21 -31.19 5.39 3.40
C ARG A 21 -31.27 5.49 4.93
N PRO A 22 -30.79 4.50 5.69
CA PRO A 22 -30.70 4.66 7.13
C PRO A 22 -29.70 5.77 7.45
N ASN A 23 -30.17 6.76 8.20
CA ASN A 23 -29.39 7.87 8.73
C ASN A 23 -28.39 7.29 9.73
N SER A 24 -27.15 7.07 9.31
CA SER A 24 -26.07 6.62 10.20
C SER A 24 -25.43 7.82 10.87
N SER A 25 -26.17 8.43 11.80
CA SER A 25 -25.61 9.26 12.86
C SER A 25 -24.86 8.35 13.82
N ARG A 26 -23.60 8.04 13.52
CA ARG A 26 -22.65 7.52 14.50
C ARG A 26 -21.47 8.46 14.52
N GLY A 27 -21.48 9.32 15.52
CA GLY A 27 -20.28 10.04 15.93
C GLY A 27 -19.17 9.03 16.20
N LEU A 28 -18.00 9.30 15.64
CA LEU A 28 -16.76 8.74 16.15
C LEU A 28 -15.91 9.90 16.62
N ASN A 29 -15.99 10.07 17.94
CA ASN A 29 -15.01 10.75 18.75
C ASN A 29 -13.60 10.27 18.42
N GLY A 30 -12.67 11.20 18.59
CA GLY A 30 -11.28 11.08 18.18
C GLY A 30 -10.50 9.98 18.89
N TYR A 31 -9.51 9.50 18.16
CA TYR A 31 -8.26 8.95 18.68
C TYR A 31 -7.16 9.32 17.67
N PHE A 32 -6.76 10.59 17.67
CA PHE A 32 -5.49 11.00 17.11
C PHE A 32 -4.54 11.16 18.30
N THR A 33 -3.87 10.08 18.69
CA THR A 33 -2.81 10.13 19.71
C THR A 33 -1.57 9.42 19.22
N SER A 34 -0.55 10.26 18.99
CA SER A 34 0.87 10.07 19.29
C SER A 34 1.35 8.66 19.61
N GLN A 35 2.34 8.17 18.85
CA GLN A 35 3.48 7.43 19.42
C GLN A 35 4.77 7.76 18.67
N GLN A 36 5.69 8.47 19.36
CA GLN A 36 6.99 7.99 19.88
C GLN A 36 8.04 7.87 18.76
N LYS A 37 8.94 8.86 18.58
CA LYS A 37 10.19 9.08 19.35
C LYS A 37 10.90 7.76 19.65
N TYR A 38 11.95 7.47 18.89
CA TYR A 38 12.97 6.51 19.29
C TYR A 38 14.30 7.22 19.48
N ASN A 39 14.90 6.85 20.60
CA ASN A 39 16.07 7.41 21.24
C ASN A 39 17.37 7.16 20.46
N THR A 40 18.20 8.21 20.53
CA THR A 40 19.64 8.19 20.70
C THR A 40 20.14 7.01 21.54
N LEU A 41 21.02 6.19 20.97
CA LEU A 41 21.96 5.38 21.74
C LEU A 41 23.37 5.65 21.19
N ALA A 42 24.16 6.28 22.06
CA ALA A 42 25.59 6.48 21.90
C ALA A 42 26.30 5.13 21.85
N ALA A 43 27.20 4.98 20.89
CA ALA A 43 28.23 3.95 20.90
C ALA A 43 29.59 4.66 20.96
N THR A 44 30.14 4.67 22.18
CA THR A 44 31.57 4.59 22.53
C THR A 44 32.61 5.24 21.61
N SER A 45 33.25 6.27 22.18
CA SER A 45 34.56 6.80 21.82
C SER A 45 35.64 5.70 21.71
N PHE A 46 36.25 5.57 20.53
CA PHE A 46 37.60 5.03 20.38
C PHE A 46 38.52 6.19 20.01
N VAL A 47 39.17 6.77 21.00
CA VAL A 47 40.31 7.68 20.81
C VAL A 47 41.56 6.80 20.77
N SER A 48 42.15 6.59 19.58
CA SER A 48 43.56 6.19 19.51
C SER A 48 44.41 7.45 19.57
N THR A 49 45.12 7.60 20.67
CA THR A 49 46.09 8.66 20.89
C THR A 49 47.43 8.24 20.29
N GLY A 50 47.79 8.80 19.13
CA GLY A 50 49.11 8.67 18.49
C GLY A 50 49.12 9.45 17.16
N PRO A 51 50.24 10.09 16.76
CA PRO A 51 50.29 10.88 15.52
C PRO A 51 50.33 9.94 14.31
N ASP A 52 49.15 9.47 13.89
CA ASP A 52 48.99 8.89 12.56
C ASP A 52 49.21 10.02 11.55
N THR A 53 50.39 10.06 10.92
CA THR A 53 50.53 10.89 9.72
C THR A 53 49.63 10.29 8.64
N LEU A 54 48.89 11.16 7.94
CA LEU A 54 47.95 10.78 6.87
C LEU A 54 48.60 9.84 5.85
N GLU A 55 49.91 10.00 5.64
CA GLU A 55 50.74 9.24 4.71
C GLU A 55 50.94 7.79 5.17
N GLU A 56 51.15 7.54 6.48
CA GLU A 56 51.26 6.19 7.04
C GLU A 56 49.92 5.43 7.09
N LEU A 57 48.80 6.16 7.21
CA LEU A 57 47.45 5.59 7.12
C LEU A 57 47.12 5.16 5.69
N LEU A 58 47.56 5.92 4.70
CA LEU A 58 47.40 5.61 3.28
C LEU A 58 48.29 4.42 2.89
N ASP A 59 49.56 4.39 3.32
CA ASP A 59 50.49 3.31 2.97
C ASP A 59 50.06 1.95 3.56
N ARG A 60 49.45 1.98 4.76
CA ARG A 60 48.84 0.80 5.40
C ARG A 60 47.60 0.29 4.66
N HIS A 61 46.86 1.15 3.96
CA HIS A 61 45.65 0.81 3.19
C HIS A 61 45.89 0.61 1.69
N LEU A 62 47.04 1.03 1.16
CA LEU A 62 47.44 0.84 -0.24
C LEU A 62 48.25 -0.44 -0.46
N ALA A 63 48.82 -1.04 0.58
CA ALA A 63 49.56 -2.29 0.51
C ALA A 63 48.65 -3.53 0.44
N LYS A 64 47.92 -3.68 -0.68
CA LYS A 64 47.59 -4.92 -1.41
C LYS A 64 46.44 -4.62 -2.37
N GLU A 65 46.78 -4.03 -3.51
CA GLU A 65 46.01 -4.20 -4.74
C GLU A 65 46.15 -5.66 -5.23
N GLN A 66 45.68 -6.61 -4.43
CA GLN A 66 45.22 -7.88 -4.96
C GLN A 66 43.78 -7.63 -5.33
N LYS A 67 43.53 -7.46 -6.63
CA LYS A 67 42.21 -7.54 -7.25
C LYS A 67 41.42 -8.61 -6.49
N PRO A 68 40.36 -8.28 -5.73
CA PRO A 68 39.68 -9.30 -4.95
C PRO A 68 39.09 -10.26 -5.96
N THR A 69 39.71 -11.43 -6.08
CA THR A 69 39.00 -12.64 -6.43
C THR A 69 37.98 -12.76 -5.32
N VAL A 70 36.77 -12.23 -5.55
CA VAL A 70 35.65 -12.53 -4.69
C VAL A 70 35.58 -14.04 -4.74
N ASP A 71 36.06 -14.71 -3.69
CA ASP A 71 35.96 -16.15 -3.57
C ASP A 71 34.48 -16.48 -3.82
N ASP A 72 34.20 -17.51 -4.62
CA ASP A 72 32.83 -17.85 -5.02
C ASP A 72 31.89 -17.96 -3.79
N ASP A 73 32.46 -18.32 -2.62
CA ASP A 73 31.82 -18.34 -1.31
C ASP A 73 31.35 -16.95 -0.82
N GLU A 74 32.14 -15.89 -0.99
CA GLU A 74 31.77 -14.54 -0.59
C GLU A 74 30.66 -13.97 -1.48
N ALA A 75 30.72 -14.24 -2.79
CA ALA A 75 29.66 -13.89 -3.72
C ALA A 75 28.34 -14.60 -3.38
N GLU A 76 28.40 -15.88 -3.00
CA GLU A 76 27.24 -16.65 -2.56
C GLU A 76 26.65 -16.08 -1.25
N LEU A 77 27.49 -15.72 -0.28
CA LEU A 77 27.05 -15.11 0.98
C LEU A 77 26.37 -13.76 0.75
N LEU A 78 26.90 -12.92 -0.15
CA LEU A 78 26.28 -11.65 -0.53
C LEU A 78 24.92 -11.86 -1.21
N ASN A 79 24.80 -12.85 -2.09
CA ASN A 79 23.54 -13.22 -2.71
C ASN A 79 22.51 -13.72 -1.68
N ARG A 80 22.93 -14.57 -0.74
CA ARG A 80 22.06 -15.02 0.35
C ARG A 80 21.57 -13.84 1.20
N ARG A 81 22.46 -12.90 1.55
CA ARG A 81 22.10 -11.70 2.32
C ARG A 81 21.09 -10.83 1.55
N ARG A 82 21.34 -10.54 0.27
CA ARG A 82 20.42 -9.77 -0.62
C ARG A 82 19.05 -10.43 -0.75
N LEU A 83 18.99 -11.76 -0.86
CA LEU A 83 17.72 -12.48 -0.88
C LEU A 83 16.95 -12.34 0.44
N THR A 84 17.65 -12.29 1.59
CA THR A 84 16.95 -12.04 2.88
C THR A 84 16.43 -10.61 3.00
N SER A 85 17.13 -9.60 2.48
CA SER A 85 16.63 -8.22 2.48
C SER A 85 15.45 -8.06 1.53
N ALA A 86 15.54 -8.60 0.31
CA ALA A 86 14.45 -8.54 -0.67
C ALA A 86 13.18 -9.24 -0.17
N ARG A 87 13.30 -10.39 0.51
CA ARG A 87 12.16 -11.07 1.16
C ARG A 87 11.51 -10.21 2.24
N ARG A 88 12.30 -9.47 3.03
CA ARG A 88 11.77 -8.56 4.04
C ARG A 88 11.01 -7.39 3.41
N GLU A 89 11.56 -6.82 2.34
CA GLU A 89 10.92 -5.76 1.56
C GLU A 89 9.61 -6.23 0.93
N ALA A 90 9.61 -7.40 0.30
CA ALA A 90 8.41 -8.03 -0.25
C ALA A 90 7.30 -8.17 0.81
N LEU A 91 7.63 -8.68 2.00
CA LEU A 91 6.67 -8.81 3.09
C LEU A 91 6.19 -7.46 3.61
N SER A 92 7.06 -6.44 3.66
CA SER A 92 6.66 -5.08 4.02
C SER A 92 5.66 -4.54 3.01
N LEU A 93 5.99 -4.60 1.72
CA LEU A 93 5.14 -4.15 0.63
C LEU A 93 3.78 -4.86 0.63
N TYR A 94 3.76 -6.19 0.83
CA TYR A 94 2.50 -6.93 0.97
C TYR A 94 1.64 -6.39 2.11
N ARG A 95 2.24 -6.13 3.27
CA ARG A 95 1.52 -5.52 4.41
C ARG A 95 1.04 -4.11 4.11
N ASP A 96 1.81 -3.33 3.36
CA ASP A 96 1.44 -1.98 2.95
C ASP A 96 0.25 -1.99 1.99
N ILE A 97 0.21 -2.92 1.03
CA ILE A 97 -0.96 -3.16 0.18
C ILE A 97 -2.19 -3.52 1.04
N LEU A 98 -2.04 -4.42 2.01
CA LEU A 98 -3.14 -4.79 2.90
C LEU A 98 -3.64 -3.61 3.74
N ARG A 99 -2.73 -2.74 4.22
CA ARG A 99 -3.09 -1.52 4.94
C ARG A 99 -3.80 -0.53 4.00
N ALA A 100 -3.24 -0.25 2.83
CA ALA A 100 -3.79 0.65 1.82
C ALA A 100 -5.18 0.21 1.38
N SER A 101 -5.39 -1.09 1.13
CA SER A 101 -6.68 -1.66 0.71
C SER A 101 -7.84 -1.33 1.66
N ARG A 102 -7.56 -1.08 2.95
CA ARG A 102 -8.59 -0.75 3.95
C ARG A 102 -9.28 0.57 3.64
N PHE A 103 -8.59 1.52 3.03
CA PHE A 103 -9.15 2.84 2.72
C PHE A 103 -10.09 2.81 1.51
N PHE A 104 -10.01 1.77 0.66
CA PHE A 104 -10.90 1.58 -0.47
C PHE A 104 -12.25 1.01 0.00
N THR A 105 -13.17 1.89 0.37
CA THR A 105 -14.51 1.53 0.87
C THR A 105 -15.58 1.43 -0.22
N TRP A 106 -15.27 1.87 -1.44
CA TRP A 106 -16.15 1.86 -2.61
C TRP A 106 -16.19 0.51 -3.33
N THR A 107 -17.29 0.29 -4.04
CA THR A 107 -17.47 -0.86 -4.94
C THR A 107 -17.01 -0.52 -6.36
N ASP A 108 -16.50 -1.55 -7.05
CA ASP A 108 -16.27 -1.55 -8.49
C ASP A 108 -17.60 -1.48 -9.26
N SER A 109 -17.52 -1.16 -10.55
CA SER A 109 -18.59 -1.21 -11.55
C SER A 109 -19.40 -2.52 -11.52
N ARG A 110 -18.75 -3.64 -11.20
CA ARG A 110 -19.35 -4.97 -11.06
C ARG A 110 -20.03 -5.22 -9.71
N GLY A 111 -19.95 -4.26 -8.78
CA GLY A 111 -20.52 -4.35 -7.43
C GLY A 111 -19.61 -4.95 -6.35
N PHE A 112 -18.41 -5.42 -6.70
CA PHE A 112 -17.44 -5.97 -5.73
C PHE A 112 -16.71 -4.86 -4.96
N LEU A 113 -16.38 -5.08 -3.69
CA LEU A 113 -15.56 -4.12 -2.94
C LEU A 113 -14.14 -4.07 -3.51
N TRP A 114 -13.65 -2.85 -3.76
CA TRP A 114 -12.28 -2.64 -4.25
C TRP A 114 -11.24 -3.23 -3.28
N ARG A 115 -11.49 -3.13 -1.98
CA ARG A 115 -10.65 -3.74 -0.94
C ARG A 115 -10.38 -5.22 -1.19
N ASP A 116 -11.44 -6.00 -1.41
CA ASP A 116 -11.32 -7.46 -1.52
C ASP A 116 -10.65 -7.84 -2.84
N THR A 117 -11.00 -7.13 -3.92
CA THR A 117 -10.37 -7.29 -5.23
C THR A 117 -8.86 -7.01 -5.16
N LEU A 118 -8.44 -5.92 -4.51
CA LEU A 118 -7.03 -5.55 -4.37
C LEU A 118 -6.26 -6.58 -3.53
N ARG A 119 -6.87 -7.12 -2.46
CA ARG A 119 -6.26 -8.16 -1.63
C ARG A 119 -6.09 -9.47 -2.38
N GLU A 120 -7.12 -9.87 -3.13
CA GLU A 120 -7.08 -11.09 -3.92
C GLU A 120 -6.02 -10.99 -5.02
N ASN A 121 -5.98 -9.85 -5.73
CA ASN A 121 -4.98 -9.61 -6.76
C ASN A 121 -3.57 -9.60 -6.17
N ALA A 122 -3.34 -8.86 -5.07
CA ALA A 122 -2.04 -8.86 -4.41
C ALA A 122 -1.61 -10.27 -4.00
N ARG A 123 -2.52 -11.09 -3.47
CA ARG A 123 -2.21 -12.48 -3.14
C ARG A 123 -1.78 -13.28 -4.38
N LYS A 124 -2.50 -13.14 -5.50
CA LYS A 124 -2.17 -13.82 -6.76
C LYS A 124 -0.79 -13.41 -7.28
N GLU A 125 -0.50 -12.11 -7.31
CA GLU A 125 0.80 -11.59 -7.77
C GLU A 125 1.96 -12.11 -6.92
N PHE A 126 1.81 -12.07 -5.58
CA PHE A 126 2.86 -12.53 -4.67
C PHE A 126 3.06 -14.05 -4.70
N GLU A 127 2.00 -14.84 -4.86
CA GLU A 127 2.13 -16.30 -5.02
C GLU A 127 2.76 -16.66 -6.38
N ALA A 128 2.44 -15.93 -7.45
CA ALA A 128 3.05 -16.13 -8.75
C ALA A 128 4.57 -15.87 -8.73
N ALA A 129 5.01 -14.85 -7.99
CA ALA A 129 6.43 -14.48 -7.84
C ALA A 129 7.17 -15.25 -6.72
N ARG A 130 6.51 -16.18 -6.02
CA ARG A 130 7.03 -16.81 -4.79
C ARG A 130 8.39 -17.51 -4.97
N PHE A 131 8.62 -18.10 -6.13
CA PHE A 131 9.83 -18.87 -6.43
C PHE A 131 10.83 -18.07 -7.28
N GLU A 132 10.58 -16.78 -7.47
CA GLU A 132 11.53 -15.93 -8.19
C GLU A 132 12.83 -15.83 -7.39
N THR A 133 13.93 -16.17 -8.07
CA THR A 133 15.27 -16.26 -7.48
C THR A 133 16.21 -15.26 -8.13
N ASP A 134 15.88 -14.76 -9.33
CA ASP A 134 16.67 -13.74 -10.01
C ASP A 134 16.57 -12.40 -9.26
N PRO A 135 17.68 -11.88 -8.71
CA PRO A 135 17.68 -10.63 -7.95
C PRO A 135 17.21 -9.43 -8.78
N GLU A 136 17.42 -9.42 -10.10
CA GLU A 136 16.99 -8.31 -10.95
C GLU A 136 15.47 -8.28 -11.11
N ILE A 137 14.86 -9.46 -11.33
CA ILE A 137 13.41 -9.61 -11.44
C ILE A 137 12.75 -9.26 -10.12
N VAL A 138 13.26 -9.78 -8.99
CA VAL A 138 12.75 -9.45 -7.66
C VAL A 138 12.79 -7.95 -7.41
N THR A 139 13.91 -7.30 -7.72
CA THR A 139 14.05 -5.85 -7.53
C THR A 139 13.04 -5.07 -8.36
N ARG A 140 12.84 -5.45 -9.63
CA ARG A 140 11.85 -4.80 -10.51
C ARG A 140 10.42 -4.97 -9.99
N LEU A 141 10.08 -6.16 -9.51
CA LEU A 141 8.77 -6.45 -8.92
C LEU A 141 8.52 -5.59 -7.67
N LEU A 142 9.53 -5.45 -6.81
CA LEU A 142 9.43 -4.63 -5.59
C LEU A 142 9.22 -3.15 -5.90
N LEU A 143 10.06 -2.58 -6.78
CA LEU A 143 9.96 -1.18 -7.17
C LEU A 143 8.63 -0.89 -7.87
N GLY A 144 8.27 -1.70 -8.87
CA GLY A 144 7.01 -1.53 -9.58
C GLY A 144 5.78 -1.69 -8.68
N GLY A 145 5.85 -2.60 -7.70
CA GLY A 145 4.80 -2.76 -6.70
C GLY A 145 4.67 -1.56 -5.77
N GLN A 146 5.78 -0.96 -5.34
CA GLN A 146 5.79 0.27 -4.52
C GLN A 146 5.16 1.44 -5.28
N ASP A 147 5.61 1.69 -6.51
CA ASP A 147 5.09 2.77 -7.37
C ASP A 147 3.58 2.61 -7.62
N ALA A 148 3.13 1.37 -7.82
CA ALA A 148 1.72 1.06 -8.02
C ALA A 148 0.88 1.37 -6.77
N VAL A 149 1.39 1.07 -5.57
CA VAL A 149 0.72 1.39 -4.31
C VAL A 149 0.63 2.89 -4.10
N GLU A 150 1.72 3.62 -4.34
CA GLU A 150 1.75 5.08 -4.23
C GLU A 150 0.73 5.72 -5.18
N SER A 151 0.76 5.32 -6.45
CA SER A 151 -0.20 5.77 -7.47
C SER A 151 -1.65 5.47 -7.09
N ALA A 152 -1.91 4.31 -6.47
CA ALA A 152 -3.25 3.95 -6.02
C ALA A 152 -3.72 4.81 -4.85
N LEU A 153 -2.83 5.13 -3.89
CA LEU A 153 -3.13 6.02 -2.78
C LEU A 153 -3.38 7.46 -3.24
N GLU A 154 -2.64 7.94 -4.24
CA GLU A 154 -2.88 9.27 -4.81
C GLU A 154 -4.28 9.36 -5.44
N LYS A 155 -4.65 8.37 -6.25
CA LYS A 155 -6.00 8.27 -6.86
C LYS A 155 -7.10 8.19 -5.80
N LEU A 156 -6.85 7.46 -4.71
CA LEU A 156 -7.75 7.38 -3.58
C LEU A 156 -7.93 8.75 -2.91
N ALA A 157 -6.83 9.46 -2.64
CA ALA A 157 -6.87 10.81 -2.05
C ALA A 157 -7.63 11.80 -2.94
N GLU A 158 -7.42 11.72 -4.25
CA GLU A 158 -8.14 12.54 -5.22
C GLU A 158 -9.65 12.27 -5.21
N LYS A 159 -10.05 10.99 -5.16
CA LYS A 159 -11.46 10.62 -5.01
C LYS A 159 -12.07 11.15 -3.71
N HIS A 160 -11.34 11.11 -2.60
CA HIS A 160 -11.80 11.69 -1.34
C HIS A 160 -12.00 13.21 -1.43
N ARG A 161 -11.08 13.93 -2.08
CA ARG A 161 -11.23 15.39 -2.32
C ARG A 161 -12.46 15.71 -3.15
N GLN A 162 -12.71 14.94 -4.21
CA GLN A 162 -13.88 15.12 -5.09
C GLN A 162 -15.21 14.92 -4.36
N GLU A 163 -15.30 13.92 -3.47
CA GLU A 163 -16.53 13.67 -2.72
C GLU A 163 -16.83 14.82 -1.74
N ILE A 164 -15.81 15.31 -1.03
CA ILE A 164 -15.95 16.46 -0.11
C ILE A 164 -16.39 17.72 -0.86
N GLU A 165 -15.80 18.00 -2.02
CA GLU A 165 -16.17 19.14 -2.86
C GLU A 165 -17.60 19.03 -3.39
N LYS A 166 -18.02 17.82 -3.78
CA LYS A 166 -19.39 17.54 -4.23
C LYS A 166 -20.40 17.74 -3.09
N GLU A 167 -20.11 17.24 -1.89
CA GLU A 167 -20.94 17.45 -0.70
C GLU A 167 -21.11 18.95 -0.39
N ARG A 168 -20.03 19.74 -0.50
CA ARG A 168 -20.07 21.20 -0.30
C ARG A 168 -20.98 21.90 -1.30
N ARG A 169 -20.90 21.57 -2.59
CA ARG A 169 -21.76 22.15 -3.62
C ARG A 169 -23.24 21.83 -3.41
N VAL A 170 -23.55 20.57 -3.07
CA VAL A 170 -24.94 20.12 -2.80
C VAL A 170 -25.51 20.69 -1.50
N GLY A 171 -24.65 21.09 -0.55
CA GLY A 171 -25.04 21.76 0.69
C GLY A 171 -25.28 23.27 0.55
N GLY A 172 -24.58 23.93 -0.39
CA GLY A 172 -24.71 25.36 -0.64
C GLY A 172 -25.98 25.76 -1.40
N ASP A 173 -26.51 24.87 -2.23
CA ASP A 173 -27.70 25.11 -3.09
C ASP A 173 -29.04 25.00 -2.33
N ARG A 174 -29.01 24.78 -1.01
CA ARG A 174 -30.18 24.63 -0.13
C ARG A 174 -30.33 25.77 0.89
N ARG A 175 -29.75 26.94 0.62
CA ARG A 175 -29.87 28.15 1.45
C ARG A 175 -30.33 29.35 0.66
#